data_AF-A0A849GB48-F1
#
_entry.id   AF-A0A849GB48-F1
#
_cell.length_a   1.000
_cell.length_b   1.000
_cell.length_c   1.000
_cell.angle_alpha   90.00
_cell.angle_beta   90.00
_cell.angle_gamma   90.00
#
_symmetry.space_group_name_H-M   'P 1'
#
loop_
_entity.id
_entity.type
_entity.pdbx_description
1 polymer ?
#
loop_
_entity_poly.entity_id
_entity_poly.type
_entity_poly.pdbx_seq_one_letter_code
_entity_poly.pdbx_strand_id
1 'polypeptide(L)'
;MKLILATLLTTAALAGPASAFIAKNGLIVEPSGTNRFEVPYRGLSGTSDFWCAAGEYVVRRLNMPPSTRIYRVSRPPRRSGQGIAFSLSSEGATRTGLLLLSGRSSVTASHARLLCDVPNLTAD
;
A
#
# COMPACT_ATOMS: atom_id res chain seq x y z
N MET A 1 -24.41 -27.93 48.42
CA MET A 1 -23.14 -28.12 47.69
C MET A 1 -23.21 -27.28 46.42
N LYS A 2 -22.26 -26.36 46.22
CA LYS A 2 -22.33 -25.22 45.28
C LYS A 2 -22.31 -25.67 43.81
N LEU A 3 -23.29 -25.22 43.02
CA LEU A 3 -23.30 -25.27 41.56
C LEU A 3 -22.22 -24.31 41.03
N ILE A 4 -21.16 -24.85 40.44
CA ILE A 4 -20.12 -24.06 39.78
C ILE A 4 -20.60 -23.80 38.35
N LEU A 5 -21.19 -22.62 38.14
CA LEU A 5 -21.43 -22.04 36.82
C LEU A 5 -20.06 -21.65 36.23
N ALA A 6 -19.54 -22.46 35.30
CA ALA A 6 -18.35 -22.09 34.53
C ALA A 6 -18.75 -21.10 33.43
N THR A 7 -18.42 -19.82 33.63
CA THR A 7 -18.67 -18.75 32.67
C THR A 7 -17.69 -18.88 31.50
N LEU A 8 -18.16 -19.30 30.32
CA LEU A 8 -17.40 -19.20 29.07
C LEU A 8 -17.25 -17.71 28.70
N LEU A 9 -16.05 -17.15 28.88
CA LEU A 9 -15.69 -15.86 28.29
C LEU A 9 -15.30 -16.07 26.82
N THR A 10 -16.25 -15.86 25.92
CA THR A 10 -16.02 -15.83 24.47
C THR A 10 -15.37 -14.49 24.09
N THR A 11 -14.04 -14.46 23.97
CA THR A 11 -13.32 -13.32 23.36
C THR A 11 -13.62 -13.26 21.87
N ALA A 12 -14.58 -12.44 21.47
CA ALA A 12 -14.82 -12.10 20.08
C ALA A 12 -13.71 -11.17 19.58
N ALA A 13 -12.79 -11.72 18.77
CA ALA A 13 -11.84 -10.91 18.02
C ALA A 13 -12.60 -10.12 16.95
N LEU A 14 -12.81 -8.81 17.18
CA LEU A 14 -13.31 -7.89 16.16
C LEU A 14 -12.23 -7.73 15.09
N ALA A 15 -12.27 -8.58 14.06
CA ALA A 15 -11.60 -8.31 12.79
C ALA A 15 -12.33 -7.11 12.14
N GLY A 16 -11.89 -5.90 12.49
CA GLY A 16 -12.47 -4.66 11.94
C GLY A 16 -12.28 -4.61 10.43
N PRO A 17 -13.24 -4.02 9.68
CA PRO A 17 -13.15 -3.91 8.24
C PRO A 17 -11.91 -3.10 7.85
N ALA A 18 -11.02 -3.70 7.05
CA ALA A 18 -9.93 -3.02 6.39
C ALA A 18 -10.52 -1.96 5.45
N SER A 19 -10.72 -0.73 5.94
CA SER A 19 -11.35 0.32 5.13
C SER A 19 -10.39 0.76 4.03
N ALA A 20 -10.86 0.68 2.78
CA ALA A 20 -10.13 1.17 1.63
C ALA A 20 -9.90 2.69 1.75
N PHE A 21 -8.69 3.15 1.45
CA PHE A 21 -8.30 4.55 1.47
C PHE A 21 -8.27 5.12 0.05
N ILE A 22 -8.73 6.35 -0.13
CA ILE A 22 -8.66 7.04 -1.42
C ILE A 22 -7.53 8.08 -1.35
N ALA A 23 -6.53 7.92 -2.20
CA ALA A 23 -5.42 8.85 -2.32
C ALA A 23 -5.83 10.12 -3.05
N LYS A 24 -5.01 11.18 -2.97
CA LYS A 24 -5.33 12.47 -3.62
C LYS A 24 -5.45 12.39 -5.15
N ASN A 25 -4.82 11.40 -5.79
CA ASN A 25 -4.96 11.13 -7.22
C ASN A 25 -6.15 10.20 -7.55
N GLY A 26 -7.05 9.94 -6.59
CA GLY A 26 -8.26 9.14 -6.78
C GLY A 26 -8.05 7.63 -6.75
N LEU A 27 -6.81 7.14 -6.69
CA LEU A 27 -6.53 5.72 -6.57
C LEU A 27 -6.93 5.18 -5.19
N ILE A 28 -7.43 3.95 -5.20
CA ILE A 28 -7.83 3.24 -3.99
C ILE A 28 -6.63 2.43 -3.46
N VAL A 29 -6.50 2.37 -2.15
CA VAL A 29 -5.50 1.59 -1.43
C VAL A 29 -6.23 0.65 -0.47
N GLU A 30 -6.00 -0.65 -0.63
CA GLU A 30 -6.66 -1.72 0.11
C GLU A 30 -5.65 -2.37 1.07
N PRO A 31 -5.89 -2.32 2.40
CA PRO A 31 -5.03 -3.02 3.36
C PRO A 31 -5.15 -4.54 3.15
N SER A 32 -4.03 -5.26 3.07
CA SER A 32 -4.01 -6.70 2.76
C SER A 32 -3.27 -7.56 3.81
N GLY A 33 -2.91 -6.96 4.94
CA GLY A 33 -2.30 -7.63 6.08
C GLY A 33 -1.43 -6.69 6.91
N THR A 34 -0.69 -7.23 7.87
CA THR A 34 0.25 -6.45 8.68
C THR A 34 1.33 -5.84 7.79
N ASN A 35 1.42 -4.51 7.79
CA ASN A 35 2.38 -3.75 6.99
C ASN A 35 2.27 -3.96 5.47
N ARG A 36 1.18 -4.55 4.96
CA ARG A 36 0.98 -4.82 3.53
C ARG A 36 -0.30 -4.18 3.04
N PHE A 37 -0.25 -3.69 1.82
CA PHE A 37 -1.39 -3.06 1.17
C PHE A 37 -1.25 -3.16 -0.34
N GLU A 38 -2.36 -3.07 -1.04
CA GLU A 38 -2.44 -3.14 -2.48
C GLU A 38 -3.09 -1.88 -3.04
N VAL A 39 -2.58 -1.43 -4.18
CA VAL A 39 -3.24 -0.44 -5.00
C VAL A 39 -3.73 -1.17 -6.25
N PRO A 40 -5.02 -1.55 -6.33
CA PRO A 40 -5.57 -2.25 -7.48
C PRO A 40 -5.56 -1.34 -8.72
N TYR A 41 -5.54 -1.95 -9.90
CA TYR A 41 -5.71 -1.23 -11.15
C TYR A 41 -7.19 -0.96 -11.41
N ARG A 42 -7.57 0.31 -11.62
CA ARG A 42 -8.95 0.71 -11.96
C ARG A 42 -9.03 1.68 -13.15
N GLY A 43 -8.01 1.74 -14.00
CA GLY A 43 -7.95 2.66 -15.14
C GLY A 43 -6.50 2.98 -15.53
N LEU A 44 -6.30 3.85 -16.53
CA LEU A 44 -4.97 4.26 -16.98
C LEU A 44 -4.22 4.95 -15.84
N SER A 45 -3.27 4.25 -15.25
CA SER A 45 -2.39 4.76 -14.20
C SER A 45 -0.98 4.21 -14.42
N GLY A 46 -0.01 5.12 -14.43
CA GLY A 46 1.40 4.82 -14.54
C GLY A 46 2.01 4.48 -13.20
N THR A 47 3.21 3.89 -13.19
CA THR A 47 3.91 3.47 -11.96
C THR A 47 4.01 4.59 -10.91
N SER A 48 4.19 5.84 -11.34
CA SER A 48 4.22 7.02 -10.46
C SER A 48 2.93 7.22 -9.67
N ASP A 49 1.76 6.97 -10.27
CA ASP A 49 0.46 7.10 -9.59
C ASP A 49 0.29 6.09 -8.46
N PHE A 50 0.74 4.86 -8.69
CA PHE A 50 0.71 3.81 -7.67
C PHE A 50 1.60 4.16 -6.49
N TRP A 51 2.79 4.71 -6.76
CA TRP A 51 3.68 5.20 -5.69
C TRP A 51 3.11 6.42 -4.98
N CYS A 52 2.48 7.35 -5.70
CA CYS A 52 1.74 8.47 -5.10
C CYS A 52 0.70 7.97 -4.09
N ALA A 53 -0.15 7.02 -4.51
CA ALA A 53 -1.19 6.45 -3.65
C ALA A 53 -0.61 5.74 -2.42
N ALA A 54 0.49 5.00 -2.61
CA ALA A 54 1.20 4.35 -1.52
C ALA A 54 1.78 5.34 -0.51
N GLY A 55 2.41 6.43 -0.97
CA GLY A 55 2.95 7.47 -0.09
C GLY A 55 1.86 8.19 0.70
N GLU A 56 0.75 8.52 0.04
CA GLU A 56 -0.43 9.09 0.68
C GLU A 56 -0.99 8.18 1.78
N TYR A 57 -1.18 6.89 1.48
CA TYR A 57 -1.70 5.92 2.45
C TYR A 57 -0.82 5.82 3.69
N VAL A 58 0.49 5.69 3.51
CA VAL A 58 1.43 5.52 4.63
C VAL A 58 1.44 6.74 5.55
N VAL A 59 1.42 7.96 5.00
CA VAL A 59 1.47 9.16 5.85
C VAL A 59 0.10 9.57 6.37
N ARG A 60 -0.97 9.52 5.56
CA ARG A 60 -2.30 10.02 5.97
C ARG A 60 -3.18 8.99 6.64
N ARG A 61 -3.09 7.72 6.23
CA ARG A 61 -3.95 6.67 6.80
C ARG A 61 -3.25 5.90 7.91
N LEU A 62 -1.97 5.57 7.72
CA LEU A 62 -1.19 4.86 8.75
C LEU A 62 -0.49 5.81 9.74
N ASN A 63 -0.50 7.12 9.48
CA ASN A 63 0.13 8.14 10.33
C ASN A 63 1.63 7.88 10.60
N MET A 64 2.32 7.28 9.62
CA MET A 64 3.74 6.95 9.73
C MET A 64 4.63 8.15 9.34
N PRO A 65 5.87 8.24 9.87
CA PRO A 65 6.81 9.30 9.51
C PRO A 65 7.06 9.38 7.99
N PRO A 66 7.25 10.57 7.39
CA PRO A 66 7.54 10.70 5.96
C PRO A 66 8.81 9.98 5.50
N SER A 67 9.76 9.73 6.41
CA SER A 67 10.99 8.96 6.16
C SER A 67 10.76 7.44 6.03
N THR A 68 9.56 6.95 6.34
CA THR A 68 9.19 5.53 6.28
C THR A 68 9.45 4.96 4.90
N ARG A 69 10.15 3.82 4.84
CA ARG A 69 10.42 3.10 3.59
C ARG A 69 9.20 2.30 3.16
N ILE A 70 8.87 2.41 1.88
CA ILE A 70 7.83 1.64 1.22
C ILE A 70 8.49 0.77 0.17
N TYR A 71 8.22 -0.53 0.22
CA TYR A 71 8.78 -1.54 -0.67
C TYR A 71 7.71 -2.02 -1.64
N ARG A 72 8.06 -2.18 -2.91
CA ARG A 72 7.20 -2.90 -3.85
C ARG A 72 7.43 -4.40 -3.66
N VAL A 73 6.35 -5.16 -3.56
CA VAL A 73 6.39 -6.62 -3.36
C VAL A 73 5.69 -7.42 -4.46
N SER A 74 5.01 -6.75 -5.41
CA SER A 74 4.55 -7.40 -6.65
C SER A 74 5.65 -7.46 -7.71
N ARG A 75 5.85 -8.62 -8.34
CA ARG A 75 6.95 -8.85 -9.31
C ARG A 75 6.83 -7.94 -10.56
N PRO A 76 7.93 -7.34 -11.05
CA PRO A 76 8.01 -6.72 -12.38
C PRO A 76 8.37 -7.75 -13.48
N PRO A 77 8.03 -7.49 -14.76
CA PRO A 77 7.22 -6.38 -15.23
C PRO A 77 5.75 -6.56 -14.85
N ARG A 78 5.09 -5.45 -14.53
CA ARG A 78 3.65 -5.45 -14.33
C ARG A 78 2.99 -5.58 -15.72
N ARG A 79 2.00 -6.46 -15.90
CA ARG A 79 1.19 -6.43 -17.13
C ARG A 79 0.23 -5.24 -17.07
N SER A 80 -0.24 -4.78 -18.24
CA SER A 80 -1.35 -3.82 -18.26
C SER A 80 -2.55 -4.41 -17.51
N GLY A 81 -3.26 -3.59 -16.73
CA GLY A 81 -4.41 -4.06 -15.95
C GLY A 81 -4.12 -4.61 -14.55
N GLN A 82 -2.86 -4.73 -14.10
CA GLN A 82 -2.54 -5.28 -12.77
C GLN A 82 -2.29 -4.20 -11.71
N GLY A 83 -2.66 -4.47 -10.46
CA GLY A 83 -2.32 -3.61 -9.32
C GLY A 83 -0.84 -3.65 -8.93
N ILE A 84 -0.48 -2.90 -7.88
CA ILE A 84 0.84 -3.00 -7.23
C ILE A 84 0.63 -3.27 -5.75
N ALA A 85 1.23 -4.37 -5.28
CA ALA A 85 1.32 -4.68 -3.87
C ALA A 85 2.57 -4.04 -3.27
N PHE A 86 2.39 -3.45 -2.09
CA PHE A 86 3.41 -2.76 -1.32
C PHE A 86 3.52 -3.32 0.10
N SER A 87 4.64 -3.04 0.74
CA SER A 87 4.95 -3.45 2.11
C SER A 87 5.79 -2.40 2.82
N LEU A 88 5.67 -2.29 4.14
CA LEU A 88 6.61 -1.54 4.99
C LEU A 88 7.81 -2.40 5.45
N SER A 89 7.75 -3.71 5.22
CA SER A 89 8.88 -4.65 5.36
C SER A 89 9.56 -4.90 4.01
N SER A 90 10.87 -5.12 4.02
CA SER A 90 11.67 -5.48 2.84
C SER A 90 11.47 -6.91 2.34
N GLU A 91 10.71 -7.73 3.08
CA GLU A 91 10.47 -9.12 2.70
C GLU A 91 9.73 -9.23 1.36
N GLY A 92 10.33 -9.97 0.42
CA GLY A 92 9.80 -10.10 -0.94
C GLY A 92 9.90 -8.82 -1.77
N ALA A 93 10.70 -7.84 -1.35
CA ALA A 93 10.85 -6.58 -2.07
C ALA A 93 11.48 -6.80 -3.44
N THR A 94 10.98 -6.08 -4.43
CA THR A 94 11.43 -6.13 -5.82
C THR A 94 11.61 -4.71 -6.37
N ARG A 95 12.14 -4.61 -7.59
CA ARG A 95 12.46 -3.32 -8.21
C ARG A 95 11.24 -2.41 -8.25
N THR A 96 11.44 -1.12 -7.91
CA THR A 96 10.35 -0.12 -7.83
C THR A 96 9.55 0.01 -9.13
N GLY A 97 10.22 -0.17 -10.27
CA GLY A 97 9.65 0.09 -11.60
C GLY A 97 9.65 1.57 -11.99
N LEU A 98 10.28 2.44 -11.18
CA LEU A 98 10.51 3.85 -11.50
C LEU A 98 11.81 3.96 -12.31
N LEU A 99 11.75 4.58 -13.50
CA LEU A 99 12.88 4.73 -14.42
C LEU A 99 14.11 5.36 -13.74
N LEU A 100 13.92 6.47 -13.02
CA LEU A 100 14.97 7.22 -12.33
C LEU A 100 15.52 6.53 -11.08
N LEU A 101 14.85 5.48 -10.59
CA LEU A 101 15.28 4.70 -9.42
C LEU A 101 15.50 3.23 -9.79
N SER A 102 15.90 3.00 -11.03
CA SER A 102 16.22 1.70 -11.58
C SER A 102 17.31 1.05 -10.72
N GLY A 103 16.97 -0.05 -10.05
CA GLY A 103 17.86 -0.78 -9.13
C GLY A 103 17.49 -0.67 -7.65
N ARG A 104 16.62 0.26 -7.26
CA ARG A 104 16.09 0.33 -5.88
C ARG A 104 14.82 -0.52 -5.75
N SER A 105 14.59 -1.06 -4.56
CA SER A 105 13.38 -1.80 -4.20
C SER A 105 12.42 -1.01 -3.29
N SER A 106 12.85 0.19 -2.85
CA SER A 106 12.07 1.07 -1.98
C SER A 106 12.30 2.55 -2.24
N VAL A 107 11.30 3.34 -1.83
CA VAL A 107 11.37 4.79 -1.70
C VAL A 107 10.82 5.21 -0.33
N THR A 108 11.12 6.42 0.12
CA THR A 108 10.47 6.97 1.31
C THR A 108 9.04 7.40 0.99
N ALA A 109 8.16 7.41 1.99
CA ALA A 109 6.79 7.89 1.83
C ALA A 109 6.75 9.36 1.34
N SER A 110 7.68 10.20 1.79
CA SER A 110 7.87 11.56 1.29
C SER A 110 8.19 11.59 -0.21
N HIS A 111 9.14 10.78 -0.67
CA HIS A 111 9.51 10.71 -2.08
C HIS A 111 8.36 10.17 -2.93
N ALA A 112 7.65 9.15 -2.44
CA ALA A 112 6.49 8.59 -3.09
C ALA A 112 5.39 9.65 -3.31
N ARG A 113 5.17 10.55 -2.35
CA ARG A 113 4.22 11.66 -2.47
C ARG A 113 4.61 12.73 -3.48
N LEU A 114 5.90 12.96 -3.72
CA LEU A 114 6.36 13.87 -4.77
C LEU A 114 5.95 13.38 -6.17
N LEU A 115 5.76 12.06 -6.33
CA LEU A 115 5.33 11.47 -7.60
C LEU A 115 3.87 11.76 -7.94
N CYS A 116 3.10 12.31 -7.01
CA CYS A 116 1.72 12.66 -7.26
C CYS A 116 1.52 13.83 -8.21
N ASP A 117 2.54 14.68 -8.36
CA ASP A 117 2.45 15.89 -9.17
C ASP A 117 3.16 15.70 -10.53
N VAL A 118 3.60 14.47 -10.83
CA VAL A 118 4.25 14.11 -12.09
C VAL A 118 3.16 13.88 -13.15
N PRO A 119 3.15 14.62 -14.27
CA PRO A 119 2.22 14.39 -15.36
C PRO A 119 2.36 12.96 -15.90
N ASN A 120 1.24 12.26 -16.12
CA ASN A 120 1.23 10.95 -16.75
C ASN A 120 1.63 11.09 -18.22
N LEU A 121 2.89 10.81 -18.54
CA LEU A 121 3.43 10.85 -19.91
C LEU A 121 2.98 9.64 -20.78
N THR A 122 1.87 8.98 -20.44
CA THR A 122 1.40 7.75 -21.12
C THR A 122 -0.07 7.79 -21.49
N ALA A 123 -0.62 8.98 -21.76
CA ALA A 123 -1.95 9.15 -22.32
C ALA A 123 -1.83 9.70 -23.75
N ASP A 124 -1.26 8.91 -24.64
CA ASP A 124 -1.39 9.03 -26.10
C ASP A 124 -1.62 7.63 -26.68
#